data_AF-A0A821USI1-F1
#
_entry.id   AF-A0A821USI1-F1
#
_cell.length_a   1.000
_cell.length_b   1.000
_cell.length_c   1.000
_cell.angle_alpha   90.00
_cell.angle_beta   90.00
_cell.angle_gamma   90.00
#
_symmetry.space_group_name_H-M   'P 1'
#
loop_
_entity.id
_entity.type
_entity.pdbx_description
1 polymer ?
#
loop_
_entity_poly.entity_id
_entity_poly.type
_entity_poly.pdbx_seq_one_letter_code
_entity_poly.pdbx_strand_id
1 'polypeptide(L)'
;MDSWIKEGIFFLLVVLCKAAVLPPPWADVQSNPCAAHPRGWLMLYWPSDGKCYTIYKKGHPCPDTQELSPGRRGAMTVAECKCPPGTAQLPHSTTCHKLFERGPCRTGEYFAPVEESFKKRGERQGICVRPKQCADETLVYWPPDDHCYYRMTQGPCFLGSILQVGKDGLANCTCTKDSSNYWAPDDSCYAHYSRGPCETGQLFLPGSKCGCASHLPHYHNDTEGCYELDSAGPCPKGHTFSITEVSSKGSRAECKCKSFHARASDGACYRMYTRGPCAQDEMIMRDGRCTKVPCARGRLYSPKRRRCYRPGATEPCPIGEVLSFDFEARPAVDGLSHNGVCACGPGSMCLRKKVITCLSKPGAAIYGNTCHILHTQGPCSEGAWLVRDNTGSVKCQCRPDTYCTELSS
;
A
#
# COMPACT_ATOMS: atom_id res chain seq x y z
N MET A 1 48.22 -13.89 57.82
CA MET A 1 46.85 -14.42 57.81
C MET A 1 45.96 -13.20 57.62
N ASP A 2 45.94 -12.67 56.39
CA ASP A 2 44.83 -12.83 55.42
C ASP A 2 43.70 -11.86 55.81
N SER A 3 43.16 -10.97 54.98
CA SER A 3 43.02 -10.94 53.54
C SER A 3 42.70 -9.50 53.10
N TRP A 4 42.95 -9.23 51.84
CA TRP A 4 42.97 -7.94 51.16
C TRP A 4 41.57 -7.42 50.79
N ILE A 5 41.38 -6.11 50.96
CA ILE A 5 40.33 -5.30 50.33
C ILE A 5 40.86 -4.87 48.95
N LYS A 6 40.24 -5.31 47.85
CA LYS A 6 40.37 -4.63 46.54
C LYS A 6 39.07 -4.70 45.73
N GLU A 7 38.51 -3.50 45.58
CA GLU A 7 37.75 -2.92 44.48
C GLU A 7 37.27 -3.84 43.34
N GLY A 8 35.95 -3.92 43.19
CA GLY A 8 35.28 -4.50 42.03
C GLY A 8 35.25 -3.53 40.85
N ILE A 9 36.17 -3.72 39.90
CA ILE A 9 36.12 -3.10 38.58
C ILE A 9 35.08 -3.85 37.74
N PHE A 10 33.96 -3.17 37.44
CA PHE A 10 32.94 -3.66 36.51
C PHE A 10 33.46 -3.52 35.07
N PHE A 11 34.07 -4.59 34.54
CA PHE A 11 34.46 -4.66 33.14
C PHE A 11 33.20 -4.75 32.26
N LEU A 12 32.88 -3.64 31.58
CA LEU A 12 31.90 -3.60 30.51
C LEU A 12 32.45 -4.40 29.31
N LEU A 13 31.96 -5.63 29.13
CA LEU A 13 32.18 -6.41 27.92
C LEU A 13 31.43 -5.75 26.75
N VAL A 14 32.10 -4.85 26.04
CA VAL A 14 31.67 -4.41 24.71
C VAL A 14 31.94 -5.54 23.74
N VAL A 15 30.92 -6.35 23.48
CA VAL A 15 30.93 -7.30 22.37
C VAL A 15 31.00 -6.48 21.07
N LEU A 16 32.20 -6.38 20.50
CA LEU A 16 32.41 -5.96 19.12
C LEU A 16 31.75 -7.00 18.22
N CYS A 17 30.46 -6.81 17.91
CA CYS A 17 29.85 -7.44 16.76
C CYS A 17 30.65 -7.01 15.53
N LYS A 18 31.56 -7.86 15.07
CA LYS A 18 32.14 -7.77 13.73
C LYS A 18 30.99 -8.00 12.75
N ALA A 19 30.30 -6.93 12.39
CA ALA A 19 29.46 -6.93 11.20
C ALA A 19 30.40 -7.16 10.01
N ALA A 20 30.49 -8.40 9.53
CA ALA A 20 31.16 -8.69 8.28
C ALA A 20 30.28 -8.13 7.16
N VAL A 21 30.67 -6.97 6.63
CA VAL A 21 30.08 -6.45 5.39
C VAL A 21 30.51 -7.41 4.29
N LEU A 22 29.61 -8.32 3.89
CA LEU A 22 29.82 -9.16 2.72
C LEU A 22 29.94 -8.25 1.50
N PRO A 23 31.12 -8.17 0.85
CA PRO A 23 31.28 -7.31 -0.30
C PRO A 23 30.40 -7.82 -1.44
N PRO A 24 29.84 -6.93 -2.27
CA PRO A 24 29.05 -7.36 -3.41
C PRO A 24 29.93 -8.18 -4.38
N PRO A 25 29.35 -9.10 -5.17
CA PRO A 25 30.11 -10.00 -6.04
C PRO A 25 31.09 -9.30 -7.00
N TRP A 26 30.77 -8.07 -7.44
CA TRP A 26 31.60 -7.28 -8.36
C TRP A 26 32.77 -6.55 -7.69
N ALA A 27 32.90 -6.64 -6.36
CA ALA A 27 34.06 -6.15 -5.63
C ALA A 27 35.19 -7.20 -5.55
N ASP A 28 34.98 -8.40 -6.10
CA ASP A 28 36.03 -9.40 -6.26
C ASP A 28 36.87 -9.12 -7.53
N VAL A 29 38.17 -8.93 -7.32
CA VAL A 29 39.17 -8.66 -8.38
C VAL A 29 39.21 -9.78 -9.42
N GLN A 30 38.97 -11.03 -9.02
CA GLN A 30 38.95 -12.17 -9.95
C GLN A 30 37.76 -12.10 -10.92
N SER A 31 36.67 -11.46 -10.50
CA SER A 31 35.46 -11.29 -11.30
C SER A 31 35.40 -9.94 -12.03
N ASN A 32 36.09 -8.92 -11.51
CA ASN A 32 36.08 -7.55 -12.01
C ASN A 32 37.47 -6.90 -11.77
N PRO A 33 38.32 -6.80 -12.80
CA PRO A 33 39.67 -6.24 -12.68
C PRO A 33 39.71 -4.82 -12.10
N CYS A 34 38.65 -4.04 -12.32
CA CYS A 34 38.55 -2.67 -11.82
C CYS A 34 38.49 -2.57 -10.29
N ALA A 35 38.12 -3.66 -9.61
CA ALA A 35 38.09 -3.72 -8.14
C ALA A 35 39.48 -3.55 -7.49
N ALA A 36 40.58 -3.72 -8.25
CA ALA A 36 41.94 -3.50 -7.77
C ALA A 36 42.32 -2.02 -7.57
N HIS A 37 41.58 -1.09 -8.18
CA HIS A 37 41.83 0.36 -8.06
C HIS A 37 41.26 0.96 -6.76
N PRO A 38 41.76 2.12 -6.30
CA PRO A 38 41.12 2.89 -5.23
C PRO A 38 39.68 3.24 -5.61
N ARG A 39 38.71 2.91 -4.74
CA ARG A 39 37.25 2.99 -5.03
C ARG A 39 36.78 2.09 -6.19
N GLY A 40 37.57 1.07 -6.54
CA GLY A 40 37.27 0.13 -7.63
C GLY A 40 35.98 -0.68 -7.46
N TRP A 41 35.50 -0.84 -6.22
CA TRP A 41 34.22 -1.49 -5.92
C TRP A 41 32.98 -0.71 -6.44
N LEU A 42 33.17 0.55 -6.85
CA LEU A 42 32.17 1.38 -7.54
C LEU A 42 32.33 1.38 -9.06
N MET A 43 33.22 0.54 -9.60
CA MET A 43 33.53 0.53 -11.03
C MET A 43 33.34 -0.86 -11.62
N LEU A 44 33.01 -0.90 -12.91
CA LEU A 44 32.96 -2.14 -13.70
C LEU A 44 33.89 -2.02 -14.90
N TYR A 45 34.53 -3.14 -15.20
CA TYR A 45 35.34 -3.30 -16.40
C TYR A 45 34.44 -3.37 -17.65
N TRP A 46 34.71 -2.52 -18.63
CA TRP A 46 34.03 -2.51 -19.92
C TRP A 46 34.89 -3.18 -20.99
N PRO A 47 34.48 -4.35 -21.54
CA PRO A 47 35.33 -5.11 -22.46
C PRO A 47 35.61 -4.43 -23.80
N SER A 48 34.74 -3.52 -24.26
CA SER A 48 34.85 -2.95 -25.62
C SER A 48 36.05 -2.02 -25.80
N ASP A 49 36.49 -1.35 -24.73
CA ASP A 49 37.61 -0.39 -24.75
C ASP A 49 38.65 -0.65 -23.66
N GLY A 50 38.43 -1.67 -22.83
CA GLY A 50 39.34 -2.07 -21.76
C GLY A 50 39.39 -1.11 -20.57
N LYS A 51 38.41 -0.21 -20.42
CA LYS A 51 38.40 0.81 -19.35
C LYS A 51 37.45 0.47 -18.20
N CYS A 52 37.67 1.15 -17.08
CA CYS A 52 36.84 1.05 -15.88
C CYS A 52 35.87 2.23 -15.80
N TYR A 53 34.59 1.95 -15.61
CA TYR A 53 33.53 2.96 -15.54
C TYR A 53 32.72 2.85 -14.24
N THR A 54 32.29 3.99 -13.72
CA THR A 54 31.47 4.06 -12.50
C THR A 54 30.10 3.45 -12.72
N ILE A 55 29.65 2.59 -11.80
CA ILE A 55 28.29 2.03 -11.81
C ILE A 55 27.23 3.10 -11.51
N TYR A 56 26.00 2.86 -11.95
CA TYR A 56 24.82 3.73 -11.77
C TYR A 56 24.98 5.16 -12.30
N LYS A 57 25.98 5.39 -13.15
CA LYS A 57 26.13 6.61 -13.92
C LYS A 57 25.40 6.45 -15.24
N LYS A 58 24.56 7.43 -15.59
CA LYS A 58 23.88 7.48 -16.89
C LYS A 58 24.84 7.92 -18.00
N GLY A 59 24.62 7.39 -19.19
CA GLY A 59 25.41 7.69 -20.38
C GLY A 59 26.67 6.84 -20.48
N HIS A 60 27.65 7.33 -21.26
CA HIS A 60 28.81 6.57 -21.71
C HIS A 60 29.48 5.77 -20.56
N PRO A 61 29.69 4.44 -20.71
CA PRO A 61 29.72 3.66 -21.95
C PRO A 61 28.35 3.16 -22.44
N CYS A 62 27.29 3.38 -21.65
CA CYS A 62 25.93 3.06 -22.03
C CYS A 62 25.27 4.20 -22.84
N PRO A 63 24.11 3.94 -23.49
CA PRO A 63 23.28 5.01 -24.06
C PRO A 63 22.90 6.06 -23.00
N ASP A 64 22.64 7.30 -23.42
CA ASP A 64 22.41 8.46 -22.53
C ASP A 64 21.31 8.27 -21.48
N THR A 65 20.32 7.42 -21.77
CA THR A 65 19.19 7.15 -20.85
C THR A 65 19.37 5.91 -19.99
N GLN A 66 20.42 5.11 -20.24
CA GLN A 66 20.75 3.89 -19.50
C GLN A 66 21.90 4.13 -18.53
N GLU A 67 22.00 3.30 -17.51
CA GLU A 67 23.08 3.29 -16.54
C GLU A 67 23.85 1.98 -16.57
N LEU A 68 25.15 2.07 -16.27
CA LEU A 68 26.01 0.89 -16.14
C LEU A 68 25.70 0.17 -14.82
N SER A 69 25.30 -1.09 -14.91
CA SER A 69 24.89 -1.90 -13.76
C SER A 69 25.63 -3.24 -13.72
N PRO A 70 25.87 -3.80 -12.52
CA PRO A 70 26.43 -5.14 -12.41
C PRO A 70 25.42 -6.18 -12.90
N GLY A 71 25.86 -6.97 -13.88
CA GLY A 71 25.21 -8.15 -14.43
C GLY A 71 25.88 -9.43 -13.96
N ARG A 72 25.30 -10.57 -14.33
CA ARG A 72 25.86 -11.89 -13.97
C ARG A 72 25.79 -12.85 -15.16
N ARG A 73 26.95 -13.30 -15.62
CA ARG A 73 27.09 -14.37 -16.61
C ARG A 73 27.83 -15.54 -15.96
N GLY A 74 27.08 -16.53 -15.50
CA GLY A 74 27.62 -17.64 -14.71
C GLY A 74 28.16 -17.17 -13.35
N ALA A 75 29.45 -17.45 -13.09
CA ALA A 75 30.14 -16.97 -11.88
C ALA A 75 30.77 -15.58 -12.04
N MET A 76 30.81 -15.03 -13.26
CA MET A 76 31.51 -13.77 -13.56
C MET A 76 30.55 -12.58 -13.49
N THR A 77 31.03 -11.49 -12.89
CA THR A 77 30.38 -10.19 -12.96
C THR A 77 30.61 -9.62 -14.36
N VAL A 78 29.55 -9.19 -15.03
CA VAL A 78 29.64 -8.53 -16.34
C VAL A 78 29.01 -7.16 -16.26
N ALA A 79 29.58 -6.17 -16.94
CA ALA A 79 28.98 -4.86 -17.07
C ALA A 79 27.79 -4.91 -18.04
N GLU A 80 26.61 -4.50 -17.58
CA GLU A 80 25.38 -4.48 -18.37
C GLU A 80 24.76 -3.07 -18.33
N CYS A 81 24.29 -2.59 -19.48
CA CYS A 81 23.52 -1.35 -19.54
C CYS A 81 22.06 -1.65 -19.22
N LYS A 82 21.48 -0.90 -18.27
CA LYS A 82 20.10 -1.09 -17.80
C LYS A 82 19.39 0.23 -17.66
N CYS A 83 18.07 0.20 -17.77
CA CYS A 83 17.26 1.35 -17.40
C CYS A 83 17.37 1.63 -15.89
N PRO A 84 17.59 2.90 -15.49
CA PRO A 84 17.67 3.29 -14.08
C PRO A 84 16.36 3.01 -13.35
N PRO A 85 16.38 2.86 -12.01
CA PRO A 85 15.17 2.75 -11.20
C PRO A 85 14.14 3.84 -11.50
N GLY A 86 12.86 3.45 -11.58
CA GLY A 86 11.76 4.35 -11.96
C GLY A 86 11.63 4.58 -13.48
N THR A 87 12.42 3.90 -14.31
CA THR A 87 12.31 3.97 -15.78
C THR A 87 12.23 2.58 -16.40
N ALA A 88 11.73 2.53 -17.63
CA ALA A 88 11.66 1.33 -18.45
C ALA A 88 11.81 1.67 -19.93
N GLN A 89 12.08 0.68 -20.77
CA GLN A 89 12.16 0.83 -22.22
C GLN A 89 10.99 0.14 -22.92
N LEU A 90 10.68 0.57 -24.14
CA LEU A 90 9.78 -0.17 -25.03
C LEU A 90 10.50 -1.43 -25.57
N PRO A 91 9.79 -2.50 -25.96
CA PRO A 91 10.41 -3.74 -26.44
C PRO A 91 11.39 -3.59 -27.62
N HIS A 92 11.26 -2.51 -28.41
CA HIS A 92 12.08 -2.24 -29.60
C HIS A 92 12.92 -0.96 -29.47
N SER A 93 13.06 -0.41 -28.27
CA SER A 93 13.80 0.83 -28.03
C SER A 93 14.85 0.61 -26.95
N THR A 94 16.00 1.27 -27.10
CA THR A 94 17.05 1.37 -26.07
C THR A 94 16.88 2.61 -25.20
N THR A 95 15.83 3.40 -25.43
CA THR A 95 15.56 4.64 -24.71
C THR A 95 14.71 4.36 -23.48
N CYS A 96 15.22 4.74 -22.31
CA CYS A 96 14.50 4.58 -21.06
C CYS A 96 13.59 5.79 -20.80
N HIS A 97 12.31 5.52 -20.61
CA HIS A 97 11.28 6.49 -20.27
C HIS A 97 10.87 6.33 -18.81
N LYS A 98 10.54 7.44 -18.15
CA LYS A 98 10.04 7.41 -16.78
C LYS A 98 8.70 6.69 -16.71
N LEU A 99 8.55 5.88 -15.67
CA LEU A 99 7.29 5.22 -15.36
C LEU A 99 6.29 6.23 -14.80
N PHE A 100 5.00 5.98 -15.03
CA PHE A 100 3.86 6.75 -14.52
C PHE A 100 3.72 8.18 -15.07
N GLU A 101 4.60 8.59 -15.97
CA GLU A 101 4.48 9.81 -16.77
C GLU A 101 3.97 9.46 -18.18
N ARG A 102 3.56 10.47 -18.98
CA ARG A 102 3.16 10.26 -20.38
C ARG A 102 4.25 9.56 -21.20
N GLY A 103 5.50 9.99 -21.07
CA GLY A 103 6.63 9.42 -21.80
C GLY A 103 6.36 9.31 -23.32
N PRO A 104 6.55 8.13 -23.93
CA PRO A 104 6.32 7.90 -25.36
C PRO A 104 4.84 7.67 -25.72
N CYS A 105 3.94 7.70 -24.73
CA CYS A 105 2.54 7.36 -24.90
C CYS A 105 1.69 8.51 -25.46
N ARG A 106 0.49 8.19 -25.93
CA ARG A 106 -0.47 9.18 -26.43
C ARG A 106 -1.00 10.04 -25.29
N THR A 107 -1.60 11.19 -25.62
CA THR A 107 -2.34 12.00 -24.65
C THR A 107 -3.41 11.15 -23.95
N GLY A 108 -3.51 11.25 -22.62
CA GLY A 108 -4.38 10.44 -21.79
C GLY A 108 -3.85 9.04 -21.45
N GLU A 109 -2.62 8.70 -21.86
CA GLU A 109 -1.96 7.43 -21.54
C GLU A 109 -0.65 7.68 -20.80
N TYR A 110 -0.34 6.81 -19.84
CA TYR A 110 0.92 6.85 -19.10
C TYR A 110 1.75 5.58 -19.37
N PHE A 111 3.05 5.67 -19.17
CA PHE A 111 3.98 4.57 -19.37
C PHE A 111 4.08 3.71 -18.11
N ALA A 112 3.50 2.50 -18.16
CA ALA A 112 3.39 1.59 -17.04
C ALA A 112 4.44 0.47 -17.10
N PRO A 113 4.88 -0.06 -15.95
CA PRO A 113 5.77 -1.23 -15.91
C PRO A 113 5.04 -2.53 -16.32
N VAL A 114 5.71 -3.40 -17.09
CA VAL A 114 5.20 -4.75 -17.40
C VAL A 114 5.64 -5.73 -16.31
N GLU A 115 4.74 -6.18 -15.43
CA GLU A 115 5.06 -6.98 -14.23
C GLU A 115 5.94 -8.22 -14.49
N GLU A 116 5.79 -8.87 -15.64
CA GLU A 116 6.56 -10.07 -16.01
C GLU A 116 8.03 -9.77 -16.35
N SER A 117 8.31 -8.55 -16.85
CA SER A 117 9.66 -8.11 -17.21
C SER A 117 10.49 -7.69 -15.98
N PHE A 118 9.84 -7.19 -14.92
CA PHE A 118 10.53 -6.82 -13.67
C PHE A 118 11.05 -8.05 -12.90
N LYS A 119 10.55 -9.25 -13.21
CA LYS A 119 10.95 -10.51 -12.59
C LYS A 119 11.97 -11.31 -13.42
N LYS A 120 12.14 -10.99 -14.71
CA LYS A 120 13.11 -11.66 -15.59
C LYS A 120 14.36 -10.79 -15.77
N ARG A 121 15.53 -11.44 -15.76
CA ARG A 121 16.85 -10.79 -15.82
C ARG A 121 16.95 -9.86 -17.03
N GLY A 122 17.16 -8.57 -16.79
CA GLY A 122 17.91 -7.71 -17.70
C GLY A 122 17.17 -6.48 -18.22
N GLU A 123 15.87 -6.57 -18.50
CA GLU A 123 15.17 -5.50 -19.23
C GLU A 123 13.92 -5.05 -18.50
N ARG A 124 13.96 -3.83 -17.94
CA ARG A 124 12.76 -3.16 -17.43
C ARG A 124 11.94 -2.73 -18.64
N GLN A 125 10.88 -3.47 -18.95
CA GLN A 125 10.00 -3.14 -20.06
C GLN A 125 8.75 -2.43 -19.57
N GLY A 126 8.25 -1.51 -20.39
CA GLY A 126 7.03 -0.77 -20.12
C GLY A 126 6.06 -0.77 -21.30
N ILE A 127 4.82 -0.43 -21.01
CA ILE A 127 3.71 -0.38 -21.97
C ILE A 127 2.85 0.86 -21.70
N CYS A 128 2.23 1.41 -22.74
CA CYS A 128 1.30 2.52 -22.59
C CYS A 128 -0.07 2.02 -22.09
N VAL A 129 -0.56 2.62 -21.01
CA VAL A 129 -1.79 2.22 -20.33
C VAL A 129 -2.64 3.45 -20.07
N ARG A 130 -3.97 3.28 -20.17
CA ARG A 130 -4.93 4.33 -19.79
C ARG A 130 -5.17 4.32 -18.28
N PRO A 131 -5.24 5.49 -17.63
CA PRO A 131 -5.68 5.61 -16.25
C PRO A 131 -6.98 4.85 -15.99
N LYS A 132 -7.09 4.24 -14.80
CA LYS A 132 -8.37 3.66 -14.37
C LYS A 132 -9.36 4.79 -14.11
N GLN A 133 -10.63 4.53 -14.40
CA GLN A 133 -11.69 5.49 -14.11
C GLN A 133 -11.99 5.49 -12.61
N CYS A 134 -11.97 6.68 -11.99
CA CYS A 134 -12.39 6.86 -10.60
C CYS A 134 -13.91 6.89 -10.50
N ALA A 135 -14.43 6.76 -9.27
CA ALA A 135 -15.87 6.71 -9.01
C ALA A 135 -16.61 8.03 -9.35
N ASP A 136 -15.89 9.16 -9.35
CA ASP A 136 -16.42 10.50 -9.51
C ASP A 136 -15.41 11.37 -10.28
N GLU A 137 -15.87 12.40 -11.01
CA GLU A 137 -15.04 13.37 -11.76
C GLU A 137 -14.21 14.29 -10.85
N THR A 138 -14.59 14.42 -9.58
CA THR A 138 -13.83 15.11 -8.52
C THR A 138 -12.57 14.35 -8.10
N LEU A 139 -12.43 13.09 -8.51
CA LEU A 139 -11.29 12.24 -8.21
C LEU A 139 -10.38 12.10 -9.43
N VAL A 140 -9.07 12.03 -9.17
CA VAL A 140 -8.03 11.84 -10.17
C VAL A 140 -7.22 10.60 -9.82
N TYR A 141 -7.02 9.73 -10.81
CA TYR A 141 -6.25 8.49 -10.65
C TYR A 141 -4.75 8.79 -10.61
N TRP A 142 -4.06 8.29 -9.58
CA TRP A 142 -2.62 8.39 -9.41
C TRP A 142 -1.95 7.05 -9.76
N PRO A 143 -1.27 6.95 -10.91
CA PRO A 143 -0.71 5.68 -11.36
C PRO A 143 0.35 5.02 -10.46
N PRO A 144 1.23 5.75 -9.75
CA PRO A 144 2.29 5.15 -8.94
C PRO A 144 1.83 4.19 -7.82
N ASP A 145 0.69 4.45 -7.19
CA ASP A 145 0.17 3.64 -6.09
C ASP A 145 -1.18 2.98 -6.38
N ASP A 146 -1.75 3.15 -7.57
CA ASP A 146 -3.04 2.58 -7.99
C ASP A 146 -4.25 3.11 -7.17
N HIS A 147 -4.21 4.37 -6.71
CA HIS A 147 -5.29 5.01 -5.96
C HIS A 147 -5.91 6.24 -6.66
N CYS A 148 -7.14 6.55 -6.28
CA CYS A 148 -7.85 7.78 -6.69
C CYS A 148 -7.83 8.80 -5.54
N TYR A 149 -7.49 10.04 -5.86
CA TYR A 149 -7.40 11.14 -4.90
C TYR A 149 -8.26 12.32 -5.33
N TYR A 150 -8.76 13.11 -4.38
CA TYR A 150 -9.55 14.30 -4.71
C TYR A 150 -8.70 15.35 -5.45
N ARG A 151 -9.23 15.89 -6.53
CA ARG A 151 -8.64 17.01 -7.26
C ARG A 151 -8.55 18.24 -6.36
N MET A 152 -7.56 19.10 -6.61
CA MET A 152 -7.29 20.33 -5.84
C MET A 152 -6.96 20.08 -4.36
N THR A 153 -6.55 18.85 -4.03
CA THR A 153 -6.02 18.49 -2.71
C THR A 153 -4.52 18.22 -2.80
N GLN A 154 -3.84 18.07 -1.67
CA GLN A 154 -2.44 17.67 -1.68
C GLN A 154 -2.26 16.24 -2.24
N GLY A 155 -3.12 15.30 -1.85
CA GLY A 155 -3.03 13.91 -2.29
C GLY A 155 -1.61 13.32 -2.11
N PRO A 156 -1.05 12.66 -3.15
CA PRO A 156 0.30 12.10 -3.12
C PRO A 156 1.39 13.15 -3.44
N CYS A 157 1.02 14.41 -3.65
CA CYS A 157 1.96 15.47 -3.99
C CYS A 157 2.79 15.93 -2.79
N PHE A 158 3.95 16.53 -3.09
CA PHE A 158 4.80 17.14 -2.09
C PHE A 158 4.13 18.39 -1.50
N LEU A 159 4.53 18.76 -0.28
CA LEU A 159 4.02 19.95 0.41
C LEU A 159 4.21 21.20 -0.46
N GLY A 160 3.18 22.03 -0.53
CA GLY A 160 3.16 23.23 -1.37
C GLY A 160 2.78 23.00 -2.83
N SER A 161 2.32 21.79 -3.19
CA SER A 161 1.72 21.50 -4.48
C SER A 161 0.38 20.80 -4.33
N ILE A 162 -0.48 20.96 -5.33
CA ILE A 162 -1.81 20.35 -5.36
C ILE A 162 -1.96 19.43 -6.57
N LEU A 163 -2.76 18.40 -6.40
CA LEU A 163 -3.08 17.41 -7.41
C LEU A 163 -4.09 18.00 -8.40
N GLN A 164 -3.69 18.04 -9.66
CA GLN A 164 -4.53 18.52 -10.77
C GLN A 164 -4.43 17.56 -11.96
N VAL A 165 -5.28 17.77 -12.97
CA VAL A 165 -5.16 17.10 -14.26
C VAL A 165 -4.29 17.98 -15.15
N GLY A 166 -3.16 17.44 -15.61
CA GLY A 166 -2.25 18.07 -16.54
C GLY A 166 -2.85 18.22 -17.94
N LYS A 167 -2.14 18.98 -18.80
CA LYS A 167 -2.54 19.18 -20.21
C LYS A 167 -2.55 17.88 -21.02
N ASP A 168 -1.80 16.89 -20.57
CA ASP A 168 -1.74 15.54 -21.13
C ASP A 168 -2.88 14.63 -20.65
N GLY A 169 -3.81 15.12 -19.82
CA GLY A 169 -4.91 14.35 -19.27
C GLY A 169 -4.50 13.40 -18.14
N LEU A 170 -3.28 13.52 -17.62
CA LEU A 170 -2.78 12.71 -16.52
C LEU A 170 -2.76 13.51 -15.21
N ALA A 171 -2.74 12.80 -14.09
CA ALA A 171 -2.56 13.42 -12.79
C ALA A 171 -1.18 14.08 -12.69
N ASN A 172 -1.15 15.33 -12.24
CA ASN A 172 0.09 16.10 -12.11
C ASN A 172 0.06 16.98 -10.85
N CYS A 173 1.21 17.07 -10.17
CA CYS A 173 1.41 17.92 -9.02
C CYS A 173 1.88 19.29 -9.51
N THR A 174 1.07 20.32 -9.30
CA THR A 174 1.35 21.67 -9.81
C THR A 174 1.03 22.72 -8.77
N CYS A 175 1.69 23.87 -8.91
CA CYS A 175 1.32 25.09 -8.22
C CYS A 175 1.43 26.25 -9.21
N THR A 176 0.32 26.94 -9.45
CA THR A 176 0.22 28.05 -10.41
C THR A 176 -0.25 29.30 -9.70
N LYS A 177 0.38 30.45 -9.99
CA LYS A 177 0.08 31.72 -9.30
C LYS A 177 -1.35 32.21 -9.50
N ASP A 178 -1.96 31.86 -10.63
CA ASP A 178 -3.34 32.19 -10.95
C ASP A 178 -4.37 31.27 -10.26
N SER A 179 -3.90 30.24 -9.55
CA SER A 179 -4.80 29.32 -8.85
C SER A 179 -5.35 29.96 -7.57
N SER A 180 -6.63 29.71 -7.28
CA SER A 180 -7.25 30.03 -5.99
C SER A 180 -6.60 29.32 -4.79
N ASN A 181 -5.73 28.34 -5.06
CA ASN A 181 -5.02 27.56 -4.07
C ASN A 181 -3.62 28.12 -3.76
N TYR A 182 -3.17 29.12 -4.52
CA TYR A 182 -1.85 29.70 -4.39
C TYR A 182 -1.76 30.65 -3.19
N TRP A 183 -0.66 30.56 -2.46
CA TRP A 183 -0.31 31.41 -1.34
C TRP A 183 0.97 32.18 -1.67
N ALA A 184 0.81 33.49 -1.93
CA ALA A 184 1.91 34.34 -2.37
C ALA A 184 3.10 34.44 -1.38
N PRO A 185 2.91 34.42 -0.04
CA PRO A 185 4.02 34.57 0.90
C PRO A 185 5.13 33.52 0.82
N ASP A 186 4.83 32.28 0.45
CA ASP A 186 5.80 31.17 0.39
C ASP A 186 5.84 30.46 -0.97
N ASP A 187 5.24 31.07 -2.00
CA ASP A 187 5.14 30.55 -3.37
C ASP A 187 4.58 29.11 -3.44
N SER A 188 3.72 28.73 -2.49
CA SER A 188 3.19 27.37 -2.34
C SER A 188 1.69 27.30 -2.55
N CYS A 189 1.18 26.09 -2.85
CA CYS A 189 -0.24 25.84 -3.04
C CYS A 189 -0.81 24.91 -1.97
N TYR A 190 -2.00 25.25 -1.49
CA TYR A 190 -2.66 24.55 -0.38
C TYR A 190 -4.10 24.17 -0.75
N ALA A 191 -4.55 23.02 -0.23
CA ALA A 191 -5.92 22.57 -0.42
C ALA A 191 -6.89 23.50 0.32
N HIS A 192 -8.03 23.81 -0.29
CA HIS A 192 -9.07 24.59 0.42
C HIS A 192 -9.63 23.78 1.58
N TYR A 193 -9.99 24.51 2.64
CA TYR A 193 -10.47 23.94 3.90
C TYR A 193 -9.47 23.00 4.59
N SER A 194 -8.18 23.08 4.21
CA SER A 194 -7.08 22.51 4.97
C SER A 194 -6.43 23.58 5.85
N ARG A 195 -5.64 23.18 6.84
CA ARG A 195 -4.85 24.09 7.68
C ARG A 195 -3.85 24.88 6.83
N GLY A 196 -3.21 24.21 5.86
CA GLY A 196 -2.25 24.84 4.95
C GLY A 196 -1.22 25.73 5.68
N PRO A 197 -1.07 27.01 5.28
CA PRO A 197 -0.14 27.96 5.89
C PRO A 197 -0.75 28.67 7.11
N CYS A 198 -2.01 28.37 7.46
CA CYS A 198 -2.76 29.10 8.48
C CYS A 198 -2.42 28.66 9.90
N GLU A 199 -2.68 29.56 10.85
CA GLU A 199 -2.55 29.29 12.27
C GLU A 199 -3.60 28.27 12.75
N THR A 200 -3.35 27.68 13.92
CA THR A 200 -4.28 26.74 14.55
C THR A 200 -5.65 27.39 14.76
N GLY A 201 -6.73 26.69 14.37
CA GLY A 201 -8.09 27.22 14.44
C GLY A 201 -8.51 28.03 13.21
N GLN A 202 -7.63 28.17 12.21
CA GLN A 202 -7.96 28.74 10.90
C GLN A 202 -7.74 27.72 9.79
N LEU A 203 -8.49 27.88 8.70
CA LEU A 203 -8.32 27.09 7.49
C LEU A 203 -8.01 28.02 6.31
N PHE A 204 -7.37 27.43 5.31
CA PHE A 204 -7.11 28.08 4.04
C PHE A 204 -8.39 28.08 3.19
N LEU A 205 -8.99 29.26 3.04
CA LEU A 205 -10.28 29.44 2.37
C LEU A 205 -10.10 29.83 0.90
N PRO A 206 -11.14 29.64 0.07
CA PRO A 206 -11.16 30.21 -1.28
C PRO A 206 -10.86 31.71 -1.29
N GLY A 207 -10.11 32.15 -2.30
CA GLY A 207 -9.59 33.52 -2.39
C GLY A 207 -8.24 33.72 -1.70
N SER A 208 -7.49 32.64 -1.46
CA SER A 208 -6.13 32.67 -0.93
C SER A 208 -6.02 33.45 0.38
N LYS A 209 -6.88 33.11 1.35
CA LYS A 209 -6.89 33.76 2.67
C LYS A 209 -7.08 32.74 3.79
N CYS A 210 -6.45 32.99 4.92
CA CYS A 210 -6.71 32.26 6.15
C CYS A 210 -7.95 32.84 6.83
N GLY A 211 -8.80 31.96 7.36
CA GLY A 211 -9.96 32.41 8.10
C GLY A 211 -10.76 31.28 8.73
N CYS A 212 -11.72 31.70 9.54
CA CYS A 212 -12.68 30.82 10.17
C CYS A 212 -13.99 31.57 10.37
N ALA A 213 -15.13 30.93 10.07
CA ALA A 213 -16.44 31.55 10.21
C ALA A 213 -17.44 30.54 10.79
N SER A 214 -18.31 31.00 11.67
CA SER A 214 -19.23 30.16 12.46
C SER A 214 -20.28 29.40 11.63
N HIS A 215 -20.54 29.83 10.41
CA HIS A 215 -21.47 29.16 9.49
C HIS A 215 -20.81 28.01 8.70
N LEU A 216 -19.48 27.85 8.78
CA LEU A 216 -18.79 26.77 8.09
C LEU A 216 -19.03 25.45 8.81
N PRO A 217 -19.16 24.32 8.08
CA PRO A 217 -19.27 23.01 8.71
C PRO A 217 -18.02 22.63 9.53
N HIS A 218 -16.89 23.30 9.26
CA HIS A 218 -15.60 23.12 9.91
C HIS A 218 -15.50 23.80 11.29
N TYR A 219 -16.47 24.66 11.63
CA TYR A 219 -16.43 25.45 12.86
C TYR A 219 -16.78 24.61 14.07
N HIS A 220 -15.96 24.69 15.11
CA HIS A 220 -16.19 24.05 16.39
C HIS A 220 -16.51 25.12 17.46
N ASN A 221 -17.69 25.01 18.06
CA ASN A 221 -18.21 26.02 18.97
C ASN A 221 -17.34 26.23 20.21
N ASP A 222 -16.88 25.16 20.87
CA ASP A 222 -16.23 25.28 22.18
C ASP A 222 -14.81 25.87 22.10
N THR A 223 -14.15 25.72 20.95
CA THR A 223 -12.79 26.25 20.73
C THR A 223 -12.78 27.50 19.86
N GLU A 224 -13.96 27.93 19.39
CA GLU A 224 -14.16 29.06 18.47
C GLU A 224 -13.27 29.01 17.21
N GLY A 225 -12.86 27.81 16.79
CA GLY A 225 -11.90 27.57 15.72
C GLY A 225 -12.43 26.63 14.64
N CYS A 226 -11.76 26.64 13.48
CA CYS A 226 -12.09 25.80 12.35
C CYS A 226 -11.06 24.68 12.17
N TYR A 227 -11.54 23.47 11.88
CA TYR A 227 -10.70 22.28 11.75
C TYR A 227 -11.09 21.47 10.52
N GLU A 228 -10.10 20.80 9.93
CA GLU A 228 -10.31 19.94 8.77
C GLU A 228 -11.28 18.79 9.10
N LEU A 229 -12.19 18.50 8.17
CA LEU A 229 -13.08 17.35 8.30
C LEU A 229 -12.32 16.03 8.15
N ASP A 230 -12.84 14.99 8.78
CA ASP A 230 -12.26 13.65 8.88
C ASP A 230 -10.83 13.61 9.47
N SER A 231 -10.43 14.70 10.14
CA SER A 231 -9.18 14.83 10.86
C SER A 231 -9.37 14.55 12.35
N ALA A 232 -8.28 14.66 13.13
CA ALA A 232 -8.38 14.68 14.59
C ALA A 232 -9.06 15.97 15.10
N GLY A 233 -8.83 17.10 14.43
CA GLY A 233 -9.41 18.40 14.79
C GLY A 233 -9.22 18.76 16.28
N PRO A 234 -10.25 19.33 16.94
CA PRO A 234 -10.24 19.63 18.37
C PRO A 234 -10.59 18.39 19.21
N CYS A 235 -10.74 17.23 18.60
CA CYS A 235 -11.41 16.11 19.23
C CYS A 235 -10.54 15.31 20.20
N PRO A 236 -11.14 14.69 21.23
CA PRO A 236 -10.43 13.80 22.13
C PRO A 236 -9.83 12.58 21.42
N LYS A 237 -8.94 11.86 22.11
CA LYS A 237 -8.32 10.64 21.56
C LYS A 237 -9.36 9.65 21.03
N GLY A 238 -9.04 9.08 19.86
CA GLY A 238 -9.87 8.11 19.14
C GLY A 238 -11.13 8.67 18.48
N HIS A 239 -11.36 9.98 18.55
CA HIS A 239 -12.41 10.65 17.78
C HIS A 239 -11.87 11.17 16.44
N THR A 240 -12.79 11.53 15.57
CA THR A 240 -12.56 12.27 14.33
C THR A 240 -13.61 13.37 14.23
N PHE A 241 -13.22 14.51 13.66
CA PHE A 241 -14.12 15.65 13.47
C PHE A 241 -14.84 15.49 12.13
N SER A 242 -16.13 15.16 12.16
CA SER A 242 -16.89 14.77 10.96
C SER A 242 -18.29 15.37 10.96
N ILE A 243 -18.89 15.55 9.78
CA ILE A 243 -20.25 16.08 9.65
C ILE A 243 -21.25 15.11 10.32
N THR A 244 -21.98 15.61 11.32
CA THR A 244 -23.02 14.84 12.05
C THR A 244 -24.42 15.34 11.73
N GLU A 245 -24.59 16.65 11.55
CA GLU A 245 -25.87 17.26 11.26
C GLU A 245 -25.88 17.83 9.84
N VAL A 246 -26.92 17.46 9.07
CA VAL A 246 -27.22 18.04 7.76
C VAL A 246 -28.63 18.60 7.85
N SER A 247 -28.76 19.92 7.82
CA SER A 247 -30.05 20.62 7.88
C SER A 247 -30.24 21.54 6.68
N SER A 248 -31.47 22.00 6.45
CA SER A 248 -31.76 23.04 5.44
C SER A 248 -31.02 24.36 5.70
N LYS A 249 -30.52 24.58 6.92
CA LYS A 249 -29.75 25.77 7.33
C LYS A 249 -28.23 25.57 7.22
N GLY A 250 -27.77 24.38 6.82
CA GLY A 250 -26.35 24.06 6.69
C GLY A 250 -25.97 22.73 7.35
N SER A 251 -24.72 22.34 7.15
CA SER A 251 -24.11 21.16 7.77
C SER A 251 -23.20 21.57 8.92
N ARG A 252 -23.10 20.76 9.96
CA ARG A 252 -22.22 20.99 11.12
C ARG A 252 -21.43 19.73 11.45
N ALA A 253 -20.15 19.91 11.78
CA ALA A 253 -19.30 18.83 12.22
C ALA A 253 -19.14 18.80 13.73
N GLU A 254 -19.01 17.58 14.24
CA GLU A 254 -18.82 17.28 15.65
C GLU A 254 -17.82 16.13 15.82
N CYS A 255 -17.33 15.98 17.05
CA CYS A 255 -16.43 14.90 17.39
C CYS A 255 -17.18 13.58 17.54
N LYS A 256 -16.86 12.63 16.65
CA LYS A 256 -17.42 11.28 16.62
C LYS A 256 -16.32 10.24 16.82
N CYS A 257 -16.61 9.11 17.45
CA CYS A 257 -15.65 8.00 17.49
C CYS A 257 -15.25 7.59 16.06
N LYS A 258 -13.94 7.38 15.84
CA LYS A 258 -13.45 6.78 14.60
C LYS A 258 -14.15 5.45 14.32
N SER A 259 -14.16 5.04 13.05
CA SER A 259 -14.68 3.71 12.69
C SER A 259 -14.00 2.62 13.52
N PHE A 260 -14.78 1.62 13.94
CA PHE A 260 -14.31 0.52 14.79
C PHE A 260 -13.75 0.96 16.17
N HIS A 261 -14.11 2.15 16.66
CA HIS A 261 -13.85 2.58 18.04
C HIS A 261 -15.15 2.64 18.84
N ALA A 262 -15.06 2.35 20.13
CA ALA A 262 -16.16 2.48 21.08
C ALA A 262 -15.84 3.55 22.12
N ARG A 263 -16.86 4.32 22.51
CA ARG A 263 -16.75 5.34 23.55
C ARG A 263 -16.72 4.66 24.92
N ALA A 264 -15.67 4.90 25.69
CA ALA A 264 -15.56 4.37 27.05
C ALA A 264 -16.17 5.32 28.09
N SER A 265 -16.16 4.91 29.35
CA SER A 265 -16.71 5.67 30.48
C SER A 265 -15.96 6.97 30.77
N ASP A 266 -14.70 7.09 30.34
CA ASP A 266 -13.89 8.31 30.43
C ASP A 266 -14.24 9.34 29.34
N GLY A 267 -15.17 9.01 28.44
CA GLY A 267 -15.59 9.85 27.33
C GLY A 267 -14.68 9.78 26.10
N ALA A 268 -13.51 9.14 26.16
CA ALA A 268 -12.63 8.92 25.02
C ALA A 268 -13.07 7.69 24.19
N CYS A 269 -12.60 7.60 22.94
CA CYS A 269 -12.88 6.45 22.09
C CYS A 269 -11.64 5.57 21.96
N TYR A 270 -11.84 4.26 22.07
CA TYR A 270 -10.78 3.26 21.96
C TYR A 270 -11.15 2.23 20.90
N ARG A 271 -10.16 1.69 20.21
CA ARG A 271 -10.40 0.66 19.19
C ARG A 271 -11.07 -0.55 19.85
N MET A 272 -12.16 -1.03 19.27
CA MET A 272 -12.90 -2.19 19.76
C MET A 272 -11.98 -3.42 19.85
N TYR A 273 -12.23 -4.28 20.85
CA TYR A 273 -11.50 -5.52 21.13
C TYR A 273 -10.01 -5.34 21.48
N THR A 274 -9.61 -4.14 21.89
CA THR A 274 -8.31 -3.86 22.51
C THR A 274 -8.52 -3.66 24.02
N ARG A 275 -7.44 -3.60 24.81
CA ARG A 275 -7.55 -3.31 26.25
C ARG A 275 -8.19 -1.94 26.52
N GLY A 276 -7.80 -0.91 25.76
CA GLY A 276 -8.28 0.45 25.99
C GLY A 276 -8.10 0.89 27.45
N PRO A 277 -9.15 1.44 28.11
CA PRO A 277 -9.13 1.81 29.52
C PRO A 277 -9.54 0.67 30.47
N CYS A 278 -9.75 -0.55 29.96
CA CYS A 278 -10.19 -1.69 30.76
C CYS A 278 -9.04 -2.30 31.59
N ALA A 279 -9.41 -3.13 32.58
CA ALA A 279 -8.43 -3.81 33.42
C ALA A 279 -7.63 -4.85 32.62
N GLN A 280 -6.61 -5.42 33.27
CA GLN A 280 -5.85 -6.53 32.68
C GLN A 280 -6.80 -7.71 32.36
N ASP A 281 -6.58 -8.33 31.19
CA ASP A 281 -7.38 -9.42 30.63
C ASP A 281 -8.85 -9.05 30.36
N GLU A 282 -9.12 -7.76 30.16
CA GLU A 282 -10.38 -7.23 29.65
C GLU A 282 -10.16 -6.52 28.31
N MET A 283 -11.24 -6.45 27.53
CA MET A 283 -11.28 -5.72 26.28
C MET A 283 -12.53 -4.86 26.19
N ILE A 284 -12.41 -3.73 25.49
CA ILE A 284 -13.54 -2.84 25.23
C ILE A 284 -14.41 -3.40 24.11
N MET A 285 -15.71 -3.52 24.37
CA MET A 285 -16.71 -4.00 23.41
C MET A 285 -17.36 -2.84 22.65
N ARG A 286 -18.22 -3.16 21.66
CA ARG A 286 -18.89 -2.17 20.79
C ARG A 286 -19.70 -1.13 21.57
N ASP A 287 -20.30 -1.54 22.68
CA ASP A 287 -21.10 -0.69 23.58
C ASP A 287 -20.27 0.11 24.58
N GLY A 288 -18.93 0.06 24.47
CA GLY A 288 -18.02 0.76 25.36
C GLY A 288 -17.76 0.05 26.69
N ARG A 289 -18.38 -1.12 26.92
CA ARG A 289 -18.22 -1.87 28.17
C ARG A 289 -16.96 -2.71 28.15
N CYS A 290 -16.30 -2.78 29.30
CA CYS A 290 -15.19 -3.70 29.53
C CYS A 290 -15.74 -5.11 29.78
N THR A 291 -15.26 -6.06 28.99
CA THR A 291 -15.62 -7.48 29.12
C THR A 291 -14.36 -8.32 29.23
N LYS A 292 -14.37 -9.36 30.06
CA LYS A 292 -13.26 -10.32 30.12
C LYS A 292 -12.98 -10.90 28.74
N VAL A 293 -11.70 -10.97 28.38
CA VAL A 293 -11.28 -11.53 27.11
C VAL A 293 -11.77 -12.99 27.05
N PRO A 294 -12.68 -13.35 26.13
CA PRO A 294 -13.32 -14.66 26.12
C PRO A 294 -12.37 -15.76 25.63
N CYS A 295 -11.24 -15.36 25.04
CA CYS A 295 -10.28 -16.27 24.44
C CYS A 295 -9.10 -16.52 25.37
N ALA A 296 -8.68 -17.79 25.46
CA ALA A 296 -7.41 -18.15 26.06
C ALA A 296 -6.24 -17.50 25.30
N ARG A 297 -5.09 -17.35 25.98
CA ARG A 297 -3.86 -16.80 25.39
C ARG A 297 -3.51 -17.49 24.06
N GLY A 298 -3.09 -16.69 23.08
CA GLY A 298 -2.73 -17.18 21.74
C GLY A 298 -3.91 -17.50 20.82
N ARG A 299 -5.14 -17.13 21.20
CA ARG A 299 -6.33 -17.22 20.34
C ARG A 299 -6.91 -15.85 20.03
N LEU A 300 -7.53 -15.74 18.87
CA LEU A 300 -8.17 -14.53 18.37
C LEU A 300 -9.69 -14.68 18.41
N TYR A 301 -10.36 -13.63 18.87
CA TYR A 301 -11.81 -13.54 18.93
C TYR A 301 -12.38 -13.12 17.57
N SER A 302 -13.38 -13.84 17.08
CA SER A 302 -14.17 -13.41 15.92
C SER A 302 -15.50 -12.84 16.37
N PRO A 303 -15.73 -11.51 16.28
CA PRO A 303 -16.99 -10.89 16.67
C PRO A 303 -18.19 -11.41 15.88
N LYS A 304 -18.00 -11.69 14.59
CA LYS A 304 -19.06 -12.19 13.69
C LYS A 304 -19.58 -13.57 14.12
N ARG A 305 -18.68 -14.45 14.58
CA ARG A 305 -19.01 -15.81 15.01
C ARG A 305 -19.15 -15.95 16.52
N ARG A 306 -18.79 -14.91 17.28
CA ARG A 306 -18.68 -14.90 18.75
C ARG A 306 -17.86 -16.08 19.29
N ARG A 307 -16.80 -16.47 18.58
CA ARG A 307 -15.97 -17.65 18.90
C ARG A 307 -14.48 -17.34 18.75
N CYS A 308 -13.66 -18.08 19.49
CA CYS A 308 -12.20 -17.97 19.47
C CYS A 308 -11.56 -19.00 18.55
N TYR A 309 -10.58 -18.57 17.78
CA TYR A 309 -9.86 -19.37 16.79
C TYR A 309 -8.35 -19.23 16.99
N ARG A 310 -7.58 -20.19 16.48
CA ARG A 310 -6.12 -20.09 16.45
C ARG A 310 -5.70 -19.16 15.30
N PRO A 311 -4.69 -18.29 15.47
CA PRO A 311 -4.06 -17.62 14.33
C PRO A 311 -3.64 -18.64 13.26
N GLY A 312 -3.85 -18.31 11.99
CA GLY A 312 -3.66 -19.20 10.84
C GLY A 312 -4.83 -20.13 10.53
N ALA A 313 -5.89 -20.16 11.34
CA ALA A 313 -7.09 -20.97 11.03
C ALA A 313 -7.79 -20.45 9.76
N THR A 314 -8.22 -21.38 8.89
CA THR A 314 -8.99 -21.06 7.67
C THR A 314 -10.39 -20.58 8.00
N GLU A 315 -11.06 -21.20 8.97
CA GLU A 315 -12.29 -20.66 9.54
C GLU A 315 -11.98 -19.58 10.60
N PRO A 316 -12.74 -18.47 10.67
CA PRO A 316 -14.01 -18.18 9.98
C PRO A 316 -13.85 -17.41 8.65
N CYS A 317 -12.67 -17.46 8.04
CA CYS A 317 -12.32 -16.66 6.88
C CYS A 317 -12.79 -17.28 5.55
N PRO A 318 -12.97 -16.47 4.50
CA PRO A 318 -13.23 -16.96 3.16
C PRO A 318 -12.10 -17.85 2.63
N ILE A 319 -12.39 -18.64 1.59
CA ILE A 319 -11.41 -19.53 0.95
C ILE A 319 -10.19 -18.73 0.49
N GLY A 320 -9.00 -19.19 0.90
CA GLY A 320 -7.71 -18.55 0.58
C GLY A 320 -7.27 -17.47 1.57
N GLU A 321 -8.06 -17.19 2.60
CA GLU A 321 -7.69 -16.33 3.72
C GLU A 321 -7.57 -17.16 5.01
N VAL A 322 -6.76 -16.66 5.93
CA VAL A 322 -6.58 -17.23 7.26
C VAL A 322 -6.78 -16.15 8.30
N LEU A 323 -7.20 -16.55 9.49
CA LEU A 323 -7.35 -15.64 10.60
C LEU A 323 -5.99 -15.14 11.07
N SER A 324 -5.81 -13.82 11.10
CA SER A 324 -4.58 -13.14 11.48
C SER A 324 -4.87 -12.07 12.53
N PHE A 325 -3.80 -11.60 13.17
CA PHE A 325 -3.85 -10.42 14.03
C PHE A 325 -4.26 -9.18 13.23
N ASP A 326 -5.02 -8.32 13.88
CA ASP A 326 -5.38 -7.00 13.37
C ASP A 326 -4.20 -6.04 13.50
N PHE A 327 -3.36 -5.97 12.47
CA PHE A 327 -2.18 -5.09 12.47
C PHE A 327 -2.52 -3.60 12.36
N GLU A 328 -3.71 -3.25 11.87
CA GLU A 328 -4.21 -1.86 11.87
C GLU A 328 -4.59 -1.39 13.29
N ALA A 329 -4.62 -2.29 14.27
CA ALA A 329 -4.84 -1.95 15.66
C ALA A 329 -3.64 -1.26 16.33
N ARG A 330 -2.50 -1.10 15.64
CA ARG A 330 -1.37 -0.30 16.15
C ARG A 330 -1.64 1.18 15.89
N PRO A 331 -1.66 2.07 16.91
CA PRO A 331 -1.12 1.89 18.26
C PRO A 331 -2.20 1.62 19.33
N ALA A 332 -2.48 0.35 19.63
CA ALA A 332 -3.17 -0.05 20.86
C ALA A 332 -2.21 0.16 22.05
N VAL A 333 -2.74 0.39 23.26
CA VAL A 333 -1.94 0.67 24.47
C VAL A 333 -0.97 -0.48 24.79
N ASP A 334 -1.39 -1.70 24.50
CA ASP A 334 -0.66 -2.96 24.57
C ASP A 334 -0.16 -3.46 23.20
N GLY A 335 -0.40 -2.68 22.13
CA GLY A 335 0.00 -3.01 20.76
C GLY A 335 -0.70 -4.23 20.17
N LEU A 336 -1.72 -4.76 20.86
CA LEU A 336 -2.38 -6.04 20.57
C LEU A 336 -3.89 -5.84 20.51
N SER A 337 -4.51 -6.44 19.49
CA SER A 337 -5.95 -6.55 19.37
C SER A 337 -6.36 -8.00 19.56
N HIS A 338 -7.39 -8.24 20.35
CA HIS A 338 -7.98 -9.56 20.50
C HIS A 338 -8.87 -9.92 19.31
N ASN A 339 -9.17 -8.96 18.42
CA ASN A 339 -9.93 -9.20 17.20
C ASN A 339 -9.09 -9.95 16.16
N GLY A 340 -9.61 -11.08 15.68
CA GLY A 340 -9.07 -11.76 14.53
C GLY A 340 -9.64 -11.19 13.23
N VAL A 341 -8.77 -10.81 12.31
CA VAL A 341 -9.12 -10.33 10.96
C VAL A 341 -8.68 -11.35 9.92
N CYS A 342 -9.41 -11.44 8.81
CA CYS A 342 -9.03 -12.33 7.72
C CYS A 342 -7.97 -11.66 6.85
N ALA A 343 -6.84 -12.35 6.70
CA ALA A 343 -5.72 -11.89 5.91
C ALA A 343 -5.20 -13.05 5.05
N CYS A 344 -4.46 -12.73 4.00
CA CYS A 344 -3.91 -13.75 3.12
C CYS A 344 -2.73 -14.45 3.79
N GLY A 345 -2.76 -15.79 3.76
CA GLY A 345 -1.75 -16.59 4.44
C GLY A 345 -0.37 -16.47 3.79
N PRO A 346 0.72 -16.67 4.56
CA PRO A 346 2.07 -16.72 4.02
C PRO A 346 2.17 -17.85 2.99
N GLY A 347 2.51 -17.51 1.74
CA GLY A 347 2.59 -18.46 0.62
C GLY A 347 1.35 -18.50 -0.30
N SER A 348 0.30 -17.73 -0.01
CA SER A 348 -0.87 -17.58 -0.89
C SER A 348 -1.06 -16.13 -1.32
N MET A 349 -1.03 -15.86 -2.64
CA MET A 349 -1.55 -14.61 -3.17
C MET A 349 -3.06 -14.61 -2.94
N CYS A 350 -3.60 -13.55 -2.32
CA CYS A 350 -5.04 -13.36 -2.18
C CYS A 350 -5.74 -13.62 -3.51
N LEU A 351 -6.49 -14.72 -3.59
CA LEU A 351 -7.30 -15.03 -4.77
C LEU A 351 -8.42 -13.98 -4.96
N ARG A 352 -8.59 -13.02 -4.05
CA ARG A 352 -9.58 -11.93 -4.10
C ARG A 352 -9.66 -11.22 -5.45
N LYS A 353 -8.53 -10.92 -6.11
CA LYS A 353 -8.57 -10.37 -7.49
C LYS A 353 -9.06 -11.41 -8.51
N LYS A 354 -8.53 -12.65 -8.51
CA LYS A 354 -8.92 -13.70 -9.47
C LYS A 354 -10.35 -14.24 -9.27
N VAL A 355 -10.83 -14.33 -8.04
CA VAL A 355 -12.15 -14.84 -7.64
C VAL A 355 -13.23 -13.80 -7.92
N ILE A 356 -13.00 -12.53 -7.58
CA ILE A 356 -13.94 -11.46 -7.93
C ILE A 356 -14.02 -11.31 -9.45
N THR A 357 -12.88 -11.32 -10.17
CA THR A 357 -12.87 -11.29 -11.65
C THR A 357 -13.50 -12.53 -12.29
N CYS A 358 -13.43 -13.70 -11.64
CA CYS A 358 -14.09 -14.89 -12.11
C CYS A 358 -15.61 -14.79 -11.90
N LEU A 359 -16.05 -14.49 -10.69
CA LEU A 359 -17.46 -14.42 -10.33
C LEU A 359 -18.19 -13.22 -10.96
N SER A 360 -17.46 -12.19 -11.40
CA SER A 360 -18.03 -11.08 -12.17
C SER A 360 -18.33 -11.45 -13.62
N LYS A 361 -17.82 -12.59 -14.13
CA LYS A 361 -18.14 -13.06 -15.49
C LYS A 361 -19.45 -13.87 -15.44
N PRO A 362 -20.51 -13.46 -16.17
CA PRO A 362 -21.73 -14.23 -16.26
C PRO A 362 -21.43 -15.65 -16.77
N GLY A 363 -21.98 -16.66 -16.09
CA GLY A 363 -21.76 -18.06 -16.46
C GLY A 363 -20.38 -18.62 -16.07
N ALA A 364 -19.56 -17.93 -15.27
CA ALA A 364 -18.32 -18.49 -14.75
C ALA A 364 -18.46 -19.04 -13.32
N ALA A 365 -17.65 -20.04 -12.98
CA ALA A 365 -17.63 -20.69 -11.69
C ALA A 365 -16.22 -21.18 -11.34
N ILE A 366 -15.96 -21.33 -10.05
CA ILE A 366 -14.67 -21.81 -9.54
C ILE A 366 -14.76 -23.31 -9.31
N TYR A 367 -13.81 -24.05 -9.87
CA TYR A 367 -13.64 -25.50 -9.66
C TYR A 367 -12.15 -25.80 -9.50
N GLY A 368 -11.75 -26.53 -8.46
CA GLY A 368 -10.33 -26.86 -8.20
C GLY A 368 -9.39 -25.64 -8.15
N ASN A 369 -9.82 -24.53 -7.54
CA ASN A 369 -9.09 -23.25 -7.47
C ASN A 369 -8.82 -22.53 -8.82
N THR A 370 -9.46 -22.97 -9.90
CA THR A 370 -9.36 -22.35 -11.23
C THR A 370 -10.72 -21.83 -11.69
N CYS A 371 -10.72 -20.74 -12.47
CA CYS A 371 -11.95 -20.16 -13.02
C CYS A 371 -12.33 -20.87 -14.32
N HIS A 372 -13.55 -21.39 -14.39
CA HIS A 372 -14.08 -22.11 -15.54
C HIS A 372 -15.43 -21.55 -15.96
N ILE A 373 -15.82 -21.74 -17.21
CA ILE A 373 -17.13 -21.35 -17.72
C ILE A 373 -18.08 -22.53 -17.54
N LEU A 374 -19.24 -22.30 -16.91
CA LEU A 374 -20.32 -23.27 -16.80
C LEU A 374 -20.81 -23.70 -18.19
N HIS A 375 -21.30 -24.93 -18.29
CA HIS A 375 -21.76 -25.56 -19.53
C HIS A 375 -20.65 -25.73 -20.59
N THR A 376 -19.38 -25.58 -20.21
CA THR A 376 -18.23 -25.99 -21.00
C THR A 376 -17.58 -27.23 -20.40
N GLN A 377 -16.77 -27.96 -21.17
CA GLN A 377 -16.07 -29.14 -20.65
C GLN A 377 -15.19 -28.77 -19.44
N GLY A 378 -14.49 -27.63 -19.50
CA GLY A 378 -13.70 -27.15 -18.38
C GLY A 378 -12.72 -28.21 -17.86
N PRO A 379 -12.66 -28.47 -16.54
CA PRO A 379 -11.81 -29.49 -15.94
C PRO A 379 -12.42 -30.90 -15.97
N CYS A 380 -13.59 -31.08 -16.60
CA CYS A 380 -14.30 -32.36 -16.65
C CYS A 380 -13.74 -33.28 -17.75
N SER A 381 -14.00 -34.59 -17.60
CA SER A 381 -13.71 -35.60 -18.60
C SER A 381 -14.44 -35.34 -19.92
N GLU A 382 -13.93 -35.93 -21.01
CA GLU A 382 -14.57 -35.84 -22.32
C GLU A 382 -16.02 -36.35 -22.26
N GLY A 383 -16.95 -35.60 -22.86
CA GLY A 383 -18.39 -35.87 -22.76
C GLY A 383 -19.10 -35.27 -21.52
N ALA A 384 -18.36 -34.71 -20.56
CA ALA A 384 -18.93 -33.99 -19.41
C ALA A 384 -18.78 -32.47 -19.52
N TRP A 385 -19.64 -31.73 -18.83
CA TRP A 385 -19.57 -30.27 -18.67
C TRP A 385 -19.65 -29.86 -17.20
N LEU A 386 -19.15 -28.68 -16.91
CA LEU A 386 -19.21 -28.11 -15.57
C LEU A 386 -20.58 -27.45 -15.34
N VAL A 387 -21.33 -27.90 -14.35
CA VAL A 387 -22.67 -27.37 -14.01
C VAL A 387 -22.69 -26.85 -12.58
N ARG A 388 -23.65 -25.95 -12.31
CA ARG A 388 -23.99 -25.53 -10.96
C ARG A 388 -25.31 -26.18 -10.56
N ASP A 389 -25.32 -26.87 -9.42
CA ASP A 389 -26.53 -27.51 -8.91
C ASP A 389 -27.45 -26.53 -8.17
N ASN A 390 -28.62 -27.03 -7.75
CA ASN A 390 -29.64 -26.25 -7.03
C ASN A 390 -29.18 -25.79 -5.64
N THR A 391 -28.07 -26.34 -5.11
CA THR A 391 -27.46 -25.91 -3.85
C THR A 391 -26.37 -24.85 -4.05
N GLY A 392 -26.08 -24.50 -5.31
CA GLY A 392 -25.04 -23.55 -5.70
C GLY A 392 -23.64 -24.17 -5.83
N SER A 393 -23.51 -25.47 -5.64
CA SER A 393 -22.25 -26.24 -5.75
C SER A 393 -21.93 -26.52 -7.21
N VAL A 394 -20.63 -26.53 -7.56
CA VAL A 394 -20.14 -26.70 -8.93
C VAL A 394 -19.62 -28.12 -9.10
N LYS A 395 -20.13 -28.86 -10.08
CA LYS A 395 -19.75 -30.26 -10.33
C LYS A 395 -19.69 -30.57 -11.82
N CYS A 396 -18.96 -31.62 -12.18
CA CYS A 396 -19.03 -32.17 -13.53
C CYS A 396 -20.32 -32.99 -13.68
N GLN A 397 -21.00 -32.82 -14.81
CA GLN A 397 -22.19 -33.60 -15.18
C GLN A 397 -22.04 -34.05 -16.63
N CYS A 398 -22.48 -35.26 -16.94
CA CYS A 398 -22.46 -35.76 -18.31
C CYS A 398 -23.48 -35.05 -19.18
N ARG A 399 -23.14 -34.82 -20.45
CA ARG A 399 -24.11 -34.29 -21.39
C ARG A 399 -25.14 -35.37 -21.71
N PRO A 400 -26.42 -34.99 -21.89
CA PRO A 400 -27.41 -35.90 -22.45
C PRO A 400 -26.88 -36.49 -23.76
N ASP A 401 -27.07 -37.79 -23.96
CA ASP A 401 -26.69 -38.53 -25.18
C ASP A 401 -25.18 -38.77 -25.43
N THR A 402 -24.33 -38.61 -24.40
CA THR A 402 -22.90 -39.00 -24.47
C THR A 402 -22.51 -39.98 -23.36
N TYR A 403 -21.67 -40.96 -23.71
CA TYR A 403 -21.04 -41.85 -22.73
C TYR A 403 -19.85 -41.12 -22.07
N CYS A 404 -19.89 -41.03 -20.75
CA CYS A 404 -18.86 -40.41 -19.92
C CYS A 404 -18.45 -41.41 -18.83
N THR A 405 -17.16 -41.50 -18.53
CA THR A 405 -16.69 -42.20 -17.33
C THR A 405 -16.67 -41.20 -16.18
N GLU A 406 -17.63 -41.28 -15.27
CA GLU A 406 -17.60 -40.50 -14.03
C GLU A 406 -16.44 -41.00 -13.15
N LEU A 407 -15.39 -40.18 -13.01
CA LEU A 407 -14.45 -40.32 -11.90
C LEU A 407 -14.97 -39.43 -10.77
N SER A 408 -15.61 -40.07 -9.78
CA SER A 408 -15.95 -39.43 -8.52
C SER A 408 -14.67 -39.18 -7.72
N SER A 409 -14.34 -37.92 -7.47
CA SER A 409 -13.40 -37.51 -6.42
C SER A 409 -13.58 -36.04 -6.07
#